data_AF-A0A9D3Z579-F1
#
_entry.id   AF-A0A9D3Z579-F1
#
_cell.length_a   1.000
_cell.length_b   1.000
_cell.length_c   1.000
_cell.angle_alpha   90.00
_cell.angle_beta   90.00
_cell.angle_gamma   90.00
#
_symmetry.space_group_name_H-M   'P 1'
#
loop_
_entity.id
_entity.type
_entity.pdbx_description
1 polymer ?
#
loop_
_entity_poly.entity_id
_entity_poly.type
_entity_poly.pdbx_seq_one_letter_code
_entity_poly.pdbx_strand_id
1 'polypeptide(L)'
;MLRTKASEVEDGEQEERMSRFIKCYDDEYHERMVFMAKKSMAIERFNNQKLLPIVENVVRLSTCLRNEASILRSSAPTDLNTPADLKEIYSSLCKVSLAEVILFNRKRSGEAERLKTEDFVKGSVNDVVDEDISHTLSKFERHLCKSHFRIETRGKSLKRGRRVSILLTKEMKENLNTLLRLQSKLQIESKYVFMRPSGRKPYRGNDVLKEATEKAKVTHASRITSTSLRKQLETLSQFLNLTESSQDILATFMGHDIRTHREYYRLPEGTLEVAKVSKILHQLNMGKITQTDAAQLHGNQTIIGNYSIYI
;
A
#
# COMPACT_ATOMS: atom_id res chain seq x y z
N MET A 1 -2.73 -45.87 -3.52
CA MET A 1 -1.67 -46.91 -3.62
C MET A 1 -0.70 -46.84 -2.45
N LEU A 2 0.08 -45.76 -2.22
CA LEU A 2 1.07 -45.71 -1.12
C LEU A 2 0.44 -45.71 0.29
N ARG A 3 -0.61 -44.92 0.54
CA ARG A 3 -1.36 -44.95 1.81
C ARG A 3 -2.07 -46.29 2.07
N THR A 4 -2.50 -46.96 1.01
CA THR A 4 -3.16 -48.27 1.07
C THR A 4 -2.17 -49.36 1.48
N LYS A 5 -0.97 -49.35 0.88
CA LYS A 5 0.15 -50.25 1.26
C LYS A 5 0.71 -49.99 2.66
N ALA A 6 0.61 -48.75 3.18
CA ALA A 6 1.04 -48.44 4.55
C ALA A 6 0.14 -49.11 5.61
N SER A 7 -1.15 -49.25 5.31
CA SER A 7 -2.16 -49.85 6.20
C SER A 7 -2.16 -51.39 6.17
N GLU A 8 -1.42 -52.01 5.26
CA GLU A 8 -1.31 -53.47 5.09
C GLU A 8 -0.09 -54.06 5.83
N VAL A 9 0.67 -53.25 6.56
CA VAL A 9 1.89 -53.65 7.25
C VAL A 9 1.58 -53.95 8.71
N GLU A 10 1.81 -55.19 9.16
CA GLU A 10 1.56 -55.65 10.55
C GLU A 10 2.64 -55.18 11.56
N ASP A 11 3.74 -54.59 11.08
CA ASP A 11 4.85 -54.07 11.87
C ASP A 11 4.71 -52.54 12.10
N GLY A 12 4.42 -52.16 13.35
CA GLY A 12 4.15 -50.77 13.73
C GLY A 12 5.32 -49.80 13.48
N GLU A 13 6.57 -50.27 13.45
CA GLU A 13 7.73 -49.42 13.14
C GLU A 13 7.79 -49.09 11.64
N GLN A 14 7.40 -50.03 10.78
CA GLN A 14 7.33 -49.81 9.34
C GLN A 14 6.15 -48.91 8.94
N GLU A 15 4.99 -49.07 9.59
CA GLU A 15 3.83 -48.20 9.36
C GLU A 15 4.16 -46.73 9.69
N GLU A 16 4.87 -46.50 10.81
CA GLU A 16 5.27 -45.15 11.21
C GLU A 16 6.30 -44.54 10.23
N ARG A 17 7.28 -45.33 9.77
CA ARG A 17 8.25 -44.91 8.75
C ARG A 17 7.57 -44.56 7.43
N MET A 18 6.64 -45.39 6.97
CA MET A 18 5.88 -45.18 5.73
C MET A 18 5.00 -43.92 5.82
N SER A 19 4.36 -43.69 6.97
CA SER A 19 3.56 -42.49 7.23
C SER A 19 4.40 -41.21 7.24
N ARG A 20 5.60 -41.25 7.85
CA ARG A 20 6.55 -40.13 7.81
C ARG A 20 7.02 -39.84 6.38
N PHE A 21 7.32 -40.89 5.60
CA PHE A 21 7.73 -40.74 4.21
C PHE A 21 6.62 -40.09 3.35
N ILE A 22 5.37 -40.55 3.47
CA ILE A 22 4.23 -39.98 2.74
C ILE A 22 4.05 -38.50 3.11
N LYS A 23 4.19 -38.15 4.39
CA LYS A 23 4.12 -36.76 4.84
C LYS A 23 5.23 -35.90 4.23
N CYS A 24 6.48 -36.36 4.29
CA CYS A 24 7.61 -35.65 3.67
C CYS A 24 7.44 -35.50 2.16
N TYR A 25 6.92 -36.53 1.49
CA TYR A 25 6.65 -36.50 0.06
C TYR A 25 5.53 -35.52 -0.29
N ASP A 26 4.42 -35.52 0.47
CA ASP A 26 3.32 -34.58 0.30
C ASP A 26 3.79 -33.13 0.49
N ASP A 27 4.62 -32.89 1.52
CA ASP A 27 5.22 -31.58 1.80
C ASP A 27 6.16 -31.11 0.67
N GLU A 28 7.07 -31.97 0.22
CA GLU A 28 8.01 -31.66 -0.88
C GLU A 28 7.28 -31.44 -2.21
N TYR A 29 6.28 -32.28 -2.51
CA TYR A 29 5.43 -32.11 -3.69
C TYR A 29 4.70 -30.77 -3.64
N HIS A 30 4.16 -30.39 -2.48
CA HIS A 30 3.48 -29.11 -2.31
C HIS A 30 4.43 -27.94 -2.49
N GLU A 31 5.65 -28.01 -1.94
CA GLU A 31 6.69 -27.00 -2.15
C GLU A 31 7.07 -26.85 -3.63
N ARG A 32 7.29 -27.98 -4.33
CA ARG A 32 7.60 -27.99 -5.77
C ARG A 32 6.46 -27.39 -6.60
N MET A 33 5.21 -27.73 -6.30
CA MET A 33 4.05 -27.17 -6.99
C MET A 33 3.93 -25.65 -6.77
N VAL A 34 4.13 -25.18 -5.53
CA VAL A 34 4.14 -23.75 -5.20
C VAL A 34 5.28 -23.03 -5.92
N PHE A 35 6.47 -23.64 -5.99
CA PHE A 35 7.62 -23.11 -6.71
C PHE A 35 7.34 -22.99 -8.21
N MET A 36 6.82 -24.03 -8.85
CA MET A 36 6.49 -24.03 -10.28
C MET A 36 5.40 -23.01 -10.62
N ALA A 37 4.36 -22.90 -9.78
CA ALA A 37 3.33 -21.87 -9.95
C ALA A 37 3.91 -20.45 -9.84
N LYS A 38 4.79 -20.20 -8.85
CA LYS A 38 5.49 -18.90 -8.72
C LYS A 38 6.37 -18.60 -9.93
N LYS A 39 7.12 -19.59 -10.43
CA LYS A 39 7.96 -19.47 -11.61
C LYS A 39 7.14 -19.13 -12.85
N SER A 40 6.05 -19.86 -13.10
CA SER A 40 5.15 -19.59 -14.23
C SER A 40 4.58 -18.18 -14.18
N MET A 41 4.09 -17.74 -13.01
CA MET A 41 3.60 -16.36 -12.83
C MET A 41 4.70 -15.30 -13.03
N ALA A 42 5.95 -15.60 -12.69
CA ALA A 42 7.07 -14.68 -12.89
C ALA A 42 7.40 -14.53 -14.39
N ILE A 43 7.43 -15.64 -15.13
CA ILE A 43 7.64 -15.68 -16.59
C ILE A 43 6.54 -14.90 -17.31
N GLU A 44 5.27 -15.12 -16.97
CA GLU A 44 4.13 -14.42 -17.58
C GLU A 44 4.13 -12.90 -17.30
N ARG A 45 4.75 -12.49 -16.19
CA ARG A 45 4.90 -11.08 -15.80
C ARG A 45 6.16 -10.42 -16.37
N PHE A 46 7.07 -11.18 -16.96
CA PHE A 46 8.41 -10.73 -17.34
C PHE A 46 8.37 -9.55 -18.32
N ASN A 47 7.48 -9.61 -19.33
CA ASN A 47 7.31 -8.55 -20.32
C ASN A 47 6.02 -7.72 -20.15
N ASN A 48 5.21 -8.01 -19.13
CA ASN A 48 3.94 -7.34 -18.90
C ASN A 48 4.13 -6.13 -17.98
N GLN A 49 4.48 -4.99 -18.58
CA GLN A 49 4.57 -3.72 -17.85
C GLN A 49 3.18 -3.31 -17.37
N LYS A 50 2.91 -3.48 -16.07
CA LYS A 50 1.66 -2.99 -15.46
C LYS A 50 1.68 -1.47 -15.47
N LEU A 51 0.89 -0.87 -16.36
CA LEU A 51 0.73 0.57 -16.45
C LEU A 51 0.20 1.13 -15.12
N LEU A 52 0.95 2.07 -14.55
CA LEU A 52 0.59 2.75 -13.31
C LEU A 52 -0.61 3.68 -13.53
N PRO A 53 -1.38 3.97 -12.47
CA PRO A 53 -2.37 5.04 -12.49
C PRO A 53 -1.74 6.36 -12.94
N ILE A 54 -2.46 7.10 -13.78
CA ILE A 54 -2.05 8.45 -14.17
C ILE A 54 -2.29 9.39 -12.97
N VAL A 55 -1.32 10.25 -12.66
CA VAL A 55 -1.40 11.18 -11.51
C VAL A 55 -2.63 12.09 -11.62
N GLU A 56 -2.94 12.60 -12.80
CA GLU A 56 -4.11 13.43 -13.07
C GLU A 56 -5.42 12.75 -12.66
N ASN A 57 -5.59 11.47 -13.02
CA ASN A 57 -6.78 10.70 -12.63
C ASN A 57 -6.88 10.52 -11.11
N VAL A 58 -5.74 10.36 -10.43
CA VAL A 58 -5.68 10.24 -8.98
C VAL A 58 -6.07 11.55 -8.29
N VAL A 59 -5.62 12.69 -8.84
CA VAL A 59 -6.01 14.03 -8.35
C VAL A 59 -7.50 14.26 -8.58
N ARG A 60 -8.00 13.98 -9.79
CA ARG A 60 -9.42 14.10 -10.13
C ARG A 60 -10.30 13.26 -9.21
N LEU A 61 -9.91 12.01 -8.96
CA LEU A 61 -10.60 11.13 -8.02
C LEU A 61 -10.57 11.71 -6.59
N SER A 62 -9.42 12.21 -6.13
CA SER A 62 -9.30 12.83 -4.80
C SER A 62 -10.22 14.04 -4.64
N THR A 63 -10.29 14.91 -5.66
CA THR A 63 -11.15 16.10 -5.63
C THR A 63 -12.63 15.71 -5.65
N CYS A 64 -13.01 14.73 -6.48
CA CYS A 64 -14.38 14.22 -6.53
C CYS A 64 -14.82 13.67 -5.17
N LEU A 65 -13.99 12.84 -4.55
CA LEU A 65 -14.27 12.24 -3.24
C LEU A 65 -14.41 13.29 -2.14
N ARG A 66 -13.50 14.28 -2.09
CA ARG A 66 -13.55 15.37 -1.10
C ARG A 66 -14.85 16.17 -1.22
N ASN A 67 -15.24 16.50 -2.46
CA ASN A 67 -16.46 17.25 -2.72
C ASN A 67 -17.70 16.44 -2.31
N GLU A 68 -17.78 15.16 -2.71
CA GLU A 68 -18.88 14.26 -2.34
C GLU A 68 -18.98 14.09 -0.82
N ALA A 69 -17.85 13.91 -0.14
CA ALA A 69 -17.79 13.79 1.31
C ALA A 69 -18.28 15.07 2.02
N SER A 70 -17.86 16.24 1.54
CA SER A 70 -18.28 17.53 2.08
C SER A 70 -19.79 17.75 1.96
N ILE A 71 -20.36 17.41 0.80
CA ILE A 71 -21.81 17.48 0.56
C ILE A 71 -22.55 16.52 1.51
N LEU A 72 -22.16 15.24 1.54
CA LEU A 72 -22.79 14.23 2.39
C LEU A 72 -22.70 14.58 3.88
N ARG A 73 -21.56 15.12 4.31
CA ARG A 73 -21.35 15.57 5.69
C ARG A 73 -22.25 16.76 6.04
N SER A 74 -22.41 17.71 5.13
CA SER A 74 -23.29 18.87 5.34
C SER A 74 -24.77 18.45 5.40
N SER A 75 -25.12 17.36 4.72
CA SER A 75 -26.47 16.77 4.76
C SER A 75 -26.74 15.86 5.96
N ALA A 76 -25.76 15.63 6.84
CA ALA A 76 -25.84 14.69 7.95
C ALA A 76 -25.74 15.38 9.33
N PRO A 77 -26.71 15.26 10.25
CA PRO A 77 -28.15 15.01 10.14
C PRO A 77 -28.95 16.29 10.48
N THR A 78 -29.86 16.71 9.60
CA THR A 78 -30.90 17.68 9.93
C THR A 78 -32.13 16.94 10.46
N ASP A 79 -32.95 17.56 11.32
CA ASP A 79 -34.19 16.97 11.88
C ASP A 79 -35.25 16.59 10.81
N LEU A 80 -34.96 16.88 9.54
CA LEU A 80 -35.82 16.66 8.38
C LEU A 80 -35.60 15.30 7.69
N ASN A 81 -34.54 14.56 8.03
CA ASN A 81 -34.18 13.34 7.30
C ASN A 81 -34.95 12.12 7.82
N THR A 82 -35.55 11.34 6.91
CA THR A 82 -36.17 10.06 7.29
C THR A 82 -35.09 9.03 7.68
N PRO A 83 -35.46 7.95 8.40
CA PRO A 83 -34.52 6.86 8.69
C PRO A 83 -33.91 6.22 7.42
N ALA A 84 -34.65 6.20 6.31
CA ALA A 84 -34.16 5.72 5.02
C ALA A 84 -33.09 6.65 4.44
N ASP A 85 -33.32 7.97 4.48
CA ASP A 85 -32.35 8.97 4.01
C ASP A 85 -31.05 8.91 4.81
N LEU A 86 -31.15 8.81 6.13
CA LEU A 86 -29.98 8.68 7.00
C LEU A 86 -29.16 7.43 6.67
N LYS A 87 -29.82 6.32 6.32
CA LYS A 87 -29.16 5.07 5.92
C LYS A 87 -28.45 5.19 4.58
N GLU A 88 -29.02 5.90 3.61
CA GLU A 88 -28.38 6.19 2.31
C GLU A 88 -27.18 7.14 2.46
N ILE A 89 -27.33 8.21 3.26
CA ILE A 89 -26.25 9.14 3.58
C ILE A 89 -25.12 8.41 4.30
N TYR A 90 -25.43 7.58 5.29
CA TYR A 90 -24.45 6.75 6.00
C TYR A 90 -23.72 5.81 5.03
N SER A 91 -24.45 5.09 4.18
CA SER A 91 -23.87 4.14 3.22
C SER A 91 -22.93 4.85 2.25
N SER A 92 -23.35 5.99 1.71
CA SER A 92 -22.57 6.79 0.76
C SER A 92 -21.34 7.39 1.43
N LEU A 93 -21.48 7.99 2.62
CA LEU A 93 -20.36 8.56 3.36
C LEU A 93 -19.36 7.47 3.75
N CYS A 94 -19.81 6.26 4.12
CA CYS A 94 -18.94 5.12 4.41
C CYS A 94 -18.07 4.77 3.21
N LYS A 95 -18.68 4.65 2.02
CA LYS A 95 -17.95 4.33 0.79
C LYS A 95 -16.96 5.44 0.42
N VAL A 96 -17.41 6.70 0.40
CA VAL A 96 -16.57 7.83 0.02
C VAL A 96 -15.39 7.98 0.98
N SER A 97 -15.63 7.98 2.29
CA SER A 97 -14.55 8.09 3.29
C SER A 97 -13.60 6.88 3.24
N LEU A 98 -14.08 5.66 3.00
CA LEU A 98 -13.20 4.50 2.81
C LEU A 98 -12.31 4.68 1.57
N ALA A 99 -12.86 5.17 0.46
CA ALA A 99 -12.11 5.46 -0.75
C ALA A 99 -11.04 6.54 -0.48
N GLU A 100 -11.38 7.62 0.21
CA GLU A 100 -10.45 8.69 0.59
C GLU A 100 -9.30 8.15 1.46
N VAL A 101 -9.61 7.32 2.46
CA VAL A 101 -8.60 6.73 3.35
C VAL A 101 -7.63 5.85 2.57
N ILE A 102 -8.13 5.00 1.67
CA ILE A 102 -7.29 4.14 0.83
C ILE A 102 -6.47 4.98 -0.14
N LEU A 103 -7.07 5.99 -0.77
CA LEU A 103 -6.43 6.87 -1.72
C LEU A 103 -5.29 7.64 -1.04
N PHE A 104 -5.56 8.30 0.10
CA PHE A 104 -4.57 9.11 0.81
C PHE A 104 -3.40 8.27 1.34
N ASN A 105 -3.68 7.13 1.97
CA ASN A 105 -2.64 6.32 2.61
C ASN A 105 -1.87 5.40 1.65
N ARG A 106 -2.41 5.16 0.44
CA ARG A 106 -1.85 4.23 -0.57
C ARG A 106 -1.54 2.83 -0.02
N LYS A 107 -2.27 2.41 1.02
CA LYS A 107 -2.11 1.11 1.67
C LYS A 107 -2.99 0.03 1.06
N ARG A 108 -2.76 -1.22 1.48
CA ARG A 108 -3.65 -2.33 1.11
C ARG A 108 -5.06 -2.01 1.61
N SER A 109 -6.06 -2.19 0.74
CA SER A 109 -7.44 -1.83 1.04
C SER A 109 -7.92 -2.47 2.34
N GLY A 110 -7.54 -3.72 2.60
CA GLY A 110 -7.91 -4.47 3.80
C GLY A 110 -7.46 -3.85 5.13
N GLU A 111 -6.48 -2.95 5.14
CA GLU A 111 -6.05 -2.22 6.34
C GLU A 111 -7.04 -1.09 6.68
N ALA A 112 -7.52 -0.36 5.67
CA ALA A 112 -8.55 0.65 5.84
C ALA A 112 -9.94 0.04 6.05
N GLU A 113 -10.29 -1.00 5.28
CA GLU A 113 -11.59 -1.71 5.36
C GLU A 113 -11.89 -2.23 6.78
N ARG A 114 -10.84 -2.69 7.48
CA ARG A 114 -10.97 -3.30 8.82
C ARG A 114 -10.57 -2.35 9.94
N LEU A 115 -10.52 -1.05 9.66
CA LEU A 115 -10.30 -0.04 10.69
C LEU A 115 -11.37 -0.17 11.77
N LYS A 116 -10.93 -0.40 13.00
CA LYS A 116 -11.82 -0.57 14.14
C LYS A 116 -12.14 0.76 14.81
N THR A 117 -13.33 0.84 15.38
CA THR A 117 -13.76 2.02 16.15
C THR A 117 -12.88 2.23 17.38
N GLU A 118 -12.46 1.15 18.05
CA GLU A 118 -11.52 1.23 19.19
C GLU A 118 -10.17 1.85 18.81
N ASP A 119 -9.63 1.49 17.65
CA ASP A 119 -8.33 1.99 17.19
C ASP A 119 -8.46 3.46 16.77
N PHE A 120 -9.58 3.83 16.13
CA PHE A 120 -9.87 5.21 15.76
C PHE A 120 -9.96 6.14 16.98
N VAL A 121 -10.66 5.72 18.05
CA VAL A 121 -10.79 6.49 19.30
C VAL A 121 -9.45 6.65 20.01
N LYS A 122 -8.58 5.63 19.94
CA LYS A 122 -7.22 5.67 20.50
C LYS A 122 -6.23 6.47 19.64
N GLY A 123 -6.61 6.84 18.42
CA GLY A 123 -5.77 7.65 17.55
C GLY A 123 -5.46 9.01 18.19
N SER A 124 -4.32 9.58 17.82
CA SER A 124 -3.88 10.87 18.35
C SER A 124 -3.29 11.73 17.24
N VAL A 125 -3.29 13.04 17.49
CA VAL A 125 -2.35 13.94 16.82
C VAL A 125 -1.01 13.81 17.55
N ASN A 126 0.11 13.95 16.84
CA ASN A 126 1.42 14.01 17.49
C ASN A 126 1.62 15.42 18.08
N ASP A 127 0.82 15.78 19.09
CA ASP A 127 0.92 17.10 19.74
C ASP A 127 2.16 17.22 20.65
N VAL A 128 2.68 16.09 21.13
CA VAL A 128 3.93 16.00 21.90
C VAL A 128 5.04 15.52 20.97
N VAL A 129 5.53 16.43 20.12
CA VAL A 129 6.83 16.23 19.47
C VAL A 129 7.86 16.76 20.45
N ASP A 130 8.81 15.90 20.85
CA ASP A 130 9.98 16.29 21.61
C ASP A 130 10.61 17.56 20.97
N GLU A 131 10.96 18.56 21.77
CA GLU A 131 11.50 19.83 21.26
C GLU A 131 12.74 19.58 20.40
N ASP A 132 13.60 18.64 20.80
CA ASP A 132 14.81 18.29 20.06
C ASP A 132 14.49 17.69 18.69
N ILE A 133 13.44 16.86 18.60
CA ILE A 133 12.96 16.29 17.32
C ILE A 133 12.30 17.37 16.47
N SER A 134 11.54 18.28 17.09
CA SER A 134 10.85 19.39 16.42
C SER A 134 11.82 20.30 15.67
N HIS A 135 13.03 20.51 16.20
CA HIS A 135 14.07 21.31 15.56
C HIS A 135 14.66 20.66 14.29
N THR A 136 14.59 19.33 14.15
CA THR A 136 15.04 18.62 12.94
C THR A 136 14.02 18.66 11.80
N LEU A 137 12.77 19.01 12.10
CA LEU A 137 11.67 19.05 11.14
C LEU A 137 11.52 20.44 10.50
N SER A 138 11.25 20.47 9.20
CA SER A 138 10.88 21.70 8.50
C SER A 138 9.59 22.31 9.07
N LYS A 139 9.36 23.60 8.80
CA LYS A 139 8.12 24.29 9.22
C LYS A 139 6.87 23.56 8.70
N PHE A 140 6.94 23.01 7.49
CA PHE A 140 5.85 22.27 6.89
C PHE A 140 5.62 20.92 7.57
N GLU A 141 6.67 20.14 7.83
CA GLU A 141 6.55 18.85 8.54
C GLU A 141 6.01 19.02 9.94
N ARG A 142 6.44 20.05 10.68
CA ARG A 142 5.87 20.39 11.99
C ARG A 142 4.38 20.70 11.91
N HIS A 143 3.95 21.42 10.86
CA HIS A 143 2.54 21.65 10.63
C HIS A 143 1.78 20.36 10.31
N LEU A 144 2.37 19.44 9.53
CA LEU A 144 1.78 18.13 9.25
C LEU A 144 1.59 17.30 10.52
N CYS A 145 2.57 17.27 11.42
CA CYS A 145 2.47 16.55 12.70
C CYS A 145 1.30 17.01 13.57
N LYS A 146 0.99 18.32 13.56
CA LYS A 146 -0.11 18.92 14.31
C LYS A 146 -1.47 18.82 13.61
N SER A 147 -1.49 18.69 12.29
CA SER A 147 -2.73 18.69 11.50
C SER A 147 -3.23 17.28 11.17
N HIS A 148 -2.33 16.29 11.10
CA HIS A 148 -2.67 14.93 10.70
C HIS A 148 -2.90 14.04 11.92
N PHE A 149 -4.01 13.31 11.88
CA PHE A 149 -4.38 12.36 12.90
C PHE A 149 -3.83 10.98 12.56
N ARG A 150 -3.12 10.36 13.51
CA ARG A 150 -2.45 9.07 13.33
C ARG A 150 -3.17 8.01 14.15
N ILE A 151 -3.54 6.92 13.48
CA ILE A 151 -4.19 5.76 14.08
C ILE A 151 -3.27 4.56 13.96
N GLU A 152 -3.00 3.87 15.06
CA GLU A 152 -2.23 2.62 15.03
C GLU A 152 -3.18 1.41 15.06
N THR A 153 -3.07 0.54 14.05
CA THR A 153 -3.84 -0.70 13.95
C THR A 153 -2.91 -1.91 13.97
N ARG A 154 -3.43 -3.07 14.38
CA ARG A 154 -2.68 -4.33 14.32
C ARG A 154 -2.73 -4.91 12.90
N GLY A 155 -1.57 -5.06 12.26
CA GLY A 155 -1.48 -5.69 10.94
C GLY A 155 -1.79 -7.20 10.94
N LYS A 156 -2.05 -7.77 9.76
CA LYS A 156 -2.39 -9.20 9.58
C LYS A 156 -1.29 -10.16 10.06
N SER A 157 -0.03 -9.74 10.06
CA SER A 157 1.07 -10.59 10.54
C SER A 157 1.13 -10.61 12.06
N LEU A 158 0.25 -11.42 12.67
CA LEU A 158 0.19 -11.68 14.10
C LEU A 158 1.57 -12.14 14.65
N LYS A 159 2.35 -12.84 13.81
CA LYS A 159 3.69 -13.38 14.14
C LYS A 159 4.77 -12.32 14.39
N ARG A 160 4.56 -11.04 14.01
CA ARG A 160 5.60 -10.00 14.13
C ARG A 160 5.18 -8.76 14.94
N GLY A 161 3.94 -8.69 15.45
CA GLY A 161 3.47 -7.55 16.25
C GLY A 161 3.57 -6.17 15.57
N ARG A 162 3.78 -6.13 14.24
CA ARG A 162 4.04 -4.88 13.52
C ARG A 162 2.79 -4.01 13.52
N ARG A 163 2.92 -2.81 14.10
CA ARG A 163 1.89 -1.78 14.09
C ARG A 163 1.82 -1.16 12.70
N VAL A 164 0.60 -0.88 12.25
CA VAL A 164 0.34 -0.25 10.95
C VAL A 164 -0.37 1.07 11.21
N SER A 165 0.27 2.18 10.85
CA SER A 165 -0.29 3.52 11.05
C SER A 165 -1.16 3.96 9.87
N ILE A 166 -2.34 4.51 10.13
CA ILE A 166 -3.20 5.18 9.15
C ILE A 166 -3.18 6.67 9.47
N LEU A 167 -2.91 7.51 8.47
CA LEU A 167 -2.95 8.96 8.58
C LEU A 167 -4.27 9.48 8.02
N LEU A 168 -4.87 10.44 8.71
CA LEU A 168 -6.07 11.14 8.30
C LEU A 168 -5.82 12.65 8.33
N THR A 169 -6.34 13.35 7.32
CA THR A 169 -6.47 14.81 7.38
C THR A 169 -7.57 15.21 8.38
N LYS A 170 -7.61 16.49 8.73
CA LYS A 170 -8.70 17.04 9.56
C LYS A 170 -10.09 16.74 8.98
N GLU A 171 -10.27 16.97 7.68
CA GLU A 171 -11.54 16.71 6.97
C GLU A 171 -11.93 15.22 7.03
N MET A 172 -10.97 14.31 6.79
CA MET A 172 -11.23 12.87 6.85
C MET A 172 -11.61 12.44 8.27
N LYS A 173 -10.95 12.98 9.30
CA LYS A 173 -11.31 12.72 10.70
C LYS A 173 -12.74 13.19 11.01
N GLU A 174 -13.12 14.36 10.52
CA GLU A 174 -14.49 14.89 10.67
C GLU A 174 -15.51 14.00 9.95
N ASN A 175 -15.21 13.51 8.74
CA ASN A 175 -16.07 12.57 8.01
C ASN A 175 -16.28 11.28 8.83
N LEU A 176 -15.22 10.73 9.42
CA LEU A 176 -15.29 9.53 10.26
C LEU A 176 -16.05 9.78 11.57
N ASN A 177 -15.92 10.96 12.19
CA ASN A 177 -16.72 11.33 13.35
C ASN A 177 -18.21 11.40 13.01
N THR A 178 -18.57 11.99 11.87
CA THR A 178 -19.96 12.02 11.38
C THR A 178 -20.48 10.60 11.12
N LEU A 179 -19.66 9.72 10.55
CA LEU A 179 -20.01 8.31 10.38
C LEU A 179 -20.34 7.62 11.69
N LEU A 180 -19.53 7.79 12.73
CA LEU A 180 -19.78 7.18 14.04
C LEU A 180 -21.05 7.74 14.69
N ARG A 181 -21.34 9.05 14.52
CA ARG A 181 -22.59 9.65 14.99
C ARG A 181 -23.82 9.05 14.29
N LEU A 182 -23.75 8.91 12.96
CA LEU A 182 -24.81 8.27 12.17
C LEU A 182 -24.98 6.80 12.54
N GLN A 183 -23.87 6.09 12.77
CA GLN A 183 -23.88 4.71 13.21
C GLN A 183 -24.64 4.54 14.53
N SER A 184 -24.40 5.42 15.51
CA SER A 184 -25.15 5.44 16.78
C SER A 184 -26.62 5.79 16.58
N LYS A 185 -26.96 6.80 15.76
CA LYS A 185 -28.35 7.19 15.47
C LYS A 185 -29.15 6.07 14.79
N LEU A 186 -28.53 5.36 13.85
CA LEU A 186 -29.11 4.22 13.14
C LEU A 186 -29.04 2.90 13.92
N GLN A 187 -28.48 2.92 15.14
CA GLN A 187 -28.31 1.75 16.01
C GLN A 187 -27.55 0.60 15.34
N ILE A 188 -26.54 0.92 14.52
CA ILE A 188 -25.71 -0.07 13.82
C ILE A 188 -24.59 -0.53 14.76
N GLU A 189 -24.78 -1.66 15.43
CA GLU A 189 -23.74 -2.23 16.28
C GLU A 189 -22.58 -2.81 15.44
N SER A 190 -21.37 -2.26 15.57
CA SER A 190 -20.21 -2.75 14.84
C SER A 190 -18.87 -2.38 15.46
N LYS A 191 -17.91 -3.29 15.31
CA LYS A 191 -16.49 -3.10 15.68
C LYS A 191 -15.70 -2.28 14.65
N TYR A 192 -16.22 -2.16 13.43
CA TYR A 192 -15.58 -1.48 12.30
C TYR A 192 -16.23 -0.14 11.99
N VAL A 193 -15.42 0.83 11.57
CA VAL A 193 -15.87 2.18 11.18
C VAL A 193 -16.68 2.15 9.88
N PHE A 194 -16.28 1.33 8.90
CA PHE A 194 -16.89 1.28 7.56
C PHE A 194 -17.89 0.13 7.41
N MET A 195 -18.74 -0.08 8.40
CA MET A 195 -19.73 -1.16 8.40
C MET A 195 -20.84 -0.93 7.38
N ARG A 196 -21.37 -2.01 6.80
CA ARG A 196 -22.58 -1.95 5.98
C ARG A 196 -23.81 -1.92 6.89
N PRO A 197 -24.80 -1.06 6.66
CA PRO A 197 -25.92 -0.93 7.59
C PRO A 197 -26.81 -2.17 7.72
N SER A 198 -26.83 -3.07 6.74
CA SER A 198 -27.53 -4.37 6.82
C SER A 198 -26.57 -5.58 6.79
N GLY A 199 -25.27 -5.38 6.98
CA GLY A 199 -24.26 -6.42 6.74
C GLY A 199 -23.48 -6.83 7.99
N ARG A 200 -22.85 -8.01 7.92
CA ARG A 200 -21.91 -8.50 8.95
C ARG A 200 -20.45 -8.14 8.65
N LYS A 201 -20.19 -7.51 7.50
CA LYS A 201 -18.85 -7.21 6.99
C LYS A 201 -18.79 -5.76 6.53
N PRO A 202 -17.62 -5.09 6.67
CA PRO A 202 -17.43 -3.75 6.17
C PRO A 202 -17.51 -3.70 4.64
N TYR A 203 -17.58 -2.48 4.09
CA TYR A 203 -17.43 -2.28 2.65
C TYR A 203 -16.07 -2.79 2.16
N ARG A 204 -16.04 -3.36 0.96
CA ARG A 204 -14.80 -3.83 0.33
C ARG A 204 -14.18 -2.67 -0.42
N GLY A 205 -12.93 -2.34 -0.10
CA GLY A 205 -12.24 -1.16 -0.59
C GLY A 205 -11.99 -1.20 -2.10
N ASN A 206 -11.72 -2.37 -2.69
CA ASN A 206 -11.62 -2.47 -4.15
C ASN A 206 -12.95 -2.19 -4.86
N ASP A 207 -14.07 -2.66 -4.30
CA ASP A 207 -15.40 -2.44 -4.89
C ASP A 207 -15.77 -0.95 -4.77
N VAL A 208 -15.47 -0.35 -3.63
CA VAL A 208 -15.67 1.09 -3.36
C VAL A 208 -14.79 1.97 -4.25
N LEU A 209 -13.52 1.61 -4.45
CA LEU A 209 -12.64 2.34 -5.38
C LEU A 209 -13.16 2.25 -6.81
N LYS A 210 -13.63 1.08 -7.24
CA LYS A 210 -14.22 0.92 -8.58
C LYS A 210 -15.42 1.84 -8.76
N GLU A 211 -16.37 1.82 -7.82
CA GLU A 211 -17.53 2.72 -7.84
C GLU A 211 -17.12 4.20 -7.88
N ALA A 212 -16.15 4.59 -7.05
CA ALA A 212 -15.66 5.98 -7.02
C ALA A 212 -14.98 6.39 -8.34
N THR A 213 -14.22 5.50 -8.98
CA THR A 213 -13.56 5.79 -10.26
C THR A 213 -14.55 5.94 -11.40
N GLU A 214 -15.62 5.14 -11.40
CA GLU A 214 -16.72 5.24 -12.37
C GLU A 214 -17.47 6.57 -12.20
N LYS A 215 -17.82 6.94 -10.95
CA LYS A 215 -18.43 8.24 -10.63
C LYS A 215 -17.57 9.43 -11.05
N ALA A 216 -16.26 9.37 -10.78
CA ALA A 216 -15.32 10.44 -11.11
C ALA A 216 -15.01 10.55 -12.62
N LYS A 217 -15.48 9.59 -13.43
CA LYS A 217 -15.24 9.49 -14.89
C LYS A 217 -13.76 9.59 -15.25
N VAL A 218 -12.91 8.91 -14.49
CA VAL A 218 -11.46 8.88 -14.74
C VAL A 218 -11.12 7.96 -15.92
N THR A 219 -10.12 8.33 -16.71
CA THR A 219 -9.67 7.47 -17.82
C THR A 219 -8.99 6.21 -17.27
N HIS A 220 -9.21 5.07 -17.93
CA HIS A 220 -8.66 3.78 -17.50
C HIS A 220 -8.95 3.44 -16.02
N ALA A 221 -10.20 3.59 -15.57
CA ALA A 221 -10.63 3.30 -14.20
C ALA A 221 -10.16 1.93 -13.66
N SER A 222 -10.10 0.91 -14.51
CA SER A 222 -9.57 -0.43 -14.17
C SER A 222 -8.13 -0.44 -13.67
N ARG A 223 -7.34 0.62 -13.97
CA ARG A 223 -5.96 0.79 -13.48
C ARG A 223 -5.90 1.37 -12.08
N ILE A 224 -6.98 1.91 -11.52
CA ILE A 224 -6.99 2.47 -10.16
C ILE A 224 -7.52 1.40 -9.20
N THR A 225 -6.58 0.70 -8.57
CA THR A 225 -6.84 -0.31 -7.55
C THR A 225 -5.94 -0.01 -6.35
N SER A 226 -6.27 -0.54 -5.17
CA SER A 226 -5.37 -0.39 -4.01
C SER A 226 -3.95 -0.89 -4.31
N THR A 227 -3.81 -1.97 -5.08
CA THR A 227 -2.49 -2.52 -5.44
C THR A 227 -1.71 -1.64 -6.41
N SER A 228 -2.37 -1.03 -7.39
CA SER A 228 -1.71 -0.17 -8.38
C SER A 228 -1.41 1.23 -7.82
N LEU A 229 -2.28 1.76 -6.95
CA LEU A 229 -2.02 2.99 -6.18
C LEU A 229 -0.82 2.83 -5.24
N ARG A 230 -0.71 1.66 -4.60
CA ARG A 230 0.45 1.32 -3.79
C ARG A 230 1.72 1.32 -4.65
N LYS A 231 1.71 0.59 -5.77
CA LYS A 231 2.83 0.57 -6.73
C LYS A 231 3.19 1.96 -7.26
N GLN A 232 2.20 2.82 -7.50
CA GLN A 232 2.44 4.19 -7.93
C GLN A 232 3.25 4.98 -6.89
N LEU A 233 2.91 4.86 -5.60
CA LEU A 233 3.68 5.48 -4.52
C LEU A 233 5.09 4.89 -4.43
N GLU A 234 5.21 3.56 -4.55
CA GLU A 234 6.51 2.87 -4.59
C GLU A 234 7.39 3.42 -5.71
N THR A 235 6.86 3.51 -6.94
CA THR A 235 7.58 4.05 -8.09
C THR A 235 7.91 5.54 -7.93
N LEU A 236 6.96 6.38 -7.49
CA LEU A 236 7.23 7.81 -7.28
C LEU A 236 8.29 8.04 -6.20
N SER A 237 8.34 7.21 -5.16
CA SER A 237 9.36 7.31 -4.12
C SER A 237 10.78 7.09 -4.64
N GLN A 238 10.94 6.28 -5.71
CA GLN A 238 12.22 6.08 -6.40
C GLN A 238 12.64 7.31 -7.19
N PHE A 239 11.68 8.01 -7.80
CA PHE A 239 11.94 9.25 -8.55
C PHE A 239 12.26 10.44 -7.64
N LEU A 240 11.80 10.42 -6.38
CA LEU A 240 11.89 11.55 -5.46
C LEU A 240 13.26 11.71 -4.77
N ASN A 241 14.31 10.98 -5.18
CA ASN A 241 15.66 11.05 -4.60
C ASN A 241 15.67 11.12 -3.06
N LEU A 242 14.80 10.33 -2.41
CA LEU A 242 14.67 10.29 -0.96
C LEU A 242 15.95 9.75 -0.32
N THR A 243 16.36 10.32 0.82
CA THR A 243 17.45 9.79 1.65
C THR A 243 17.12 8.37 2.13
N GLU A 244 18.13 7.57 2.47
CA GLU A 244 17.92 6.20 3.00
C GLU A 244 17.00 6.22 4.24
N SER A 245 17.18 7.19 5.14
CA SER A 245 16.34 7.37 6.31
C SER A 245 14.87 7.63 5.96
N SER A 246 14.60 8.44 4.94
CA SER A 246 13.24 8.75 4.47
C SER A 246 12.60 7.55 3.78
N GLN A 247 13.39 6.77 3.03
CA GLN A 247 12.94 5.52 2.42
C GLN A 247 12.57 4.48 3.48
N ASP A 248 13.34 4.36 4.57
CA ASP A 248 13.04 3.45 5.68
C ASP A 248 11.76 3.82 6.43
N ILE A 249 11.52 5.13 6.64
CA ILE A 249 10.27 5.64 7.21
C ILE A 249 9.09 5.27 6.29
N LEU A 250 9.23 5.49 4.98
CA LEU A 250 8.19 5.17 4.00
C LEU A 250 7.93 3.65 3.91
N ALA A 251 8.98 2.82 3.90
CA ALA A 251 8.86 1.37 3.87
C ALA A 251 8.13 0.82 5.11
N THR A 252 8.50 1.36 6.28
CA THR A 252 7.84 1.05 7.56
C THR A 252 6.38 1.48 7.53
N PHE A 253 6.11 2.71 7.06
CA PHE A 253 4.75 3.19 6.89
C PHE A 253 3.95 2.28 5.97
N MET A 254 4.47 1.89 4.81
CA MET A 254 3.77 1.02 3.88
C MET A 254 3.62 -0.41 4.42
N GLY A 255 4.40 -0.82 5.43
CA GLY A 255 4.38 -2.16 6.01
C GLY A 255 5.13 -3.19 5.17
N HIS A 256 6.19 -2.77 4.48
CA HIS A 256 7.15 -3.66 3.83
C HIS A 256 8.23 -4.12 4.82
N ASP A 257 8.94 -5.19 4.48
CA ASP A 257 10.19 -5.55 5.15
C ASP A 257 11.33 -4.79 4.46
N ILE A 258 12.23 -4.17 5.24
CA ILE A 258 13.35 -3.33 4.73
C ILE A 258 14.21 -4.09 3.71
N ARG A 259 14.40 -5.40 3.89
CA ARG A 259 15.16 -6.25 2.95
C ARG A 259 14.42 -6.43 1.61
N THR A 260 13.10 -6.65 1.65
CA THR A 260 12.26 -6.68 0.46
C THR A 260 12.20 -5.31 -0.23
N HIS A 261 12.38 -4.22 0.51
CA HIS A 261 12.40 -2.87 -0.05
C HIS A 261 13.67 -2.61 -0.89
N ARG A 262 14.86 -3.02 -0.45
CA ARG A 262 16.10 -2.81 -1.23
C ARG A 262 16.17 -3.62 -2.53
N GLU A 263 15.57 -4.81 -2.57
CA GLU A 263 15.59 -5.68 -3.77
C GLU A 263 14.47 -5.35 -4.78
N TYR A 264 13.29 -4.95 -4.33
CA TYR A 264 12.16 -4.65 -5.24
C TYR A 264 12.10 -3.19 -5.73
N TYR A 265 12.86 -2.28 -5.12
CA TYR A 265 12.76 -0.83 -5.37
C TYR A 265 13.99 -0.23 -6.08
N ARG A 266 14.73 -1.05 -6.82
CA ARG A 266 15.55 -0.47 -7.89
C ARG A 266 14.60 0.24 -8.86
N LEU A 267 15.03 1.39 -9.38
CA LEU A 267 14.32 2.25 -10.34
C LEU A 267 13.64 1.42 -11.45
N PRO A 268 12.73 1.97 -12.28
CA PRO A 268 12.31 1.27 -13.49
C PRO A 268 13.54 1.03 -14.36
N GLU A 269 14.18 -0.12 -14.15
CA GLU A 269 15.55 -0.41 -14.56
C GLU A 269 15.59 -0.23 -16.07
N GLY A 270 14.59 -0.77 -16.77
CA GLY A 270 14.43 -0.62 -18.21
C GLY A 270 14.50 0.82 -18.76
N THR A 271 13.94 1.86 -18.14
CA THR A 271 13.98 3.21 -18.76
C THR A 271 15.31 3.91 -18.53
N LEU A 272 15.89 3.81 -17.34
CA LEU A 272 17.20 4.39 -17.06
C LEU A 272 18.34 3.55 -17.60
N GLU A 273 18.20 2.22 -17.64
CA GLU A 273 19.10 1.30 -18.32
C GLU A 273 19.07 1.59 -19.81
N VAL A 274 17.89 1.65 -20.44
CA VAL A 274 17.82 2.06 -21.85
C VAL A 274 18.41 3.45 -22.04
N ALA A 275 18.11 4.46 -21.23
CA ALA A 275 18.69 5.80 -21.44
C ALA A 275 20.22 5.86 -21.17
N LYS A 276 20.67 5.41 -20.00
CA LYS A 276 22.07 5.52 -19.55
C LYS A 276 22.95 4.44 -20.16
N VAL A 277 22.50 3.18 -20.15
CA VAL A 277 23.27 2.08 -20.76
C VAL A 277 23.23 2.22 -22.27
N SER A 278 22.13 2.59 -22.94
CA SER A 278 22.21 2.84 -24.40
C SER A 278 23.07 4.05 -24.74
N LYS A 279 23.12 5.10 -23.89
CA LYS A 279 24.10 6.20 -24.06
C LYS A 279 25.53 5.65 -24.00
N ILE A 280 25.87 4.86 -22.98
CA ILE A 280 27.20 4.25 -22.84
C ILE A 280 27.50 3.31 -24.00
N LEU A 281 26.58 2.42 -24.38
CA LEU A 281 26.72 1.49 -25.50
C LEU A 281 26.89 2.24 -26.82
N HIS A 282 26.21 3.37 -27.04
CA HIS A 282 26.44 4.22 -28.20
C HIS A 282 27.81 4.90 -28.15
N GLN A 283 28.23 5.42 -26.99
CA GLN A 283 29.54 6.05 -26.84
C GLN A 283 30.69 5.04 -27.04
N LEU A 284 30.53 3.81 -26.55
CA LEU A 284 31.40 2.65 -26.80
C LEU A 284 31.48 2.35 -28.30
N ASN A 285 30.34 2.17 -28.97
CA ASN A 285 30.29 1.80 -30.38
C ASN A 285 30.76 2.92 -31.32
N MET A 286 30.74 4.19 -30.89
CA MET A 286 31.23 5.33 -31.65
C MET A 286 32.68 5.72 -31.32
N GLY A 287 33.35 5.01 -30.39
CA GLY A 287 34.74 5.29 -29.99
C GLY A 287 34.94 6.64 -29.29
N LYS A 288 33.90 7.19 -28.65
CA LYS A 288 33.89 8.55 -28.05
C LYS A 288 33.84 8.53 -26.51
N ILE A 289 34.56 7.63 -25.85
CA ILE A 289 34.64 7.64 -24.39
C ILE A 289 35.71 8.64 -23.98
N THR A 290 35.30 9.77 -23.41
CA THR A 290 36.21 10.70 -22.72
C THR A 290 36.06 10.54 -21.20
N GLN A 291 37.15 10.71 -20.45
CA GLN A 291 37.20 10.56 -18.97
C GLN A 291 36.10 11.34 -18.22
N THR A 292 35.55 12.38 -18.82
CA THR A 292 34.48 13.22 -18.25
C THR A 292 33.11 12.53 -18.14
N ASP A 293 32.83 11.48 -18.92
CA ASP A 293 31.54 10.77 -18.85
C ASP A 293 31.46 9.77 -17.67
N ALA A 294 32.60 9.35 -17.13
CA ALA A 294 32.66 8.48 -15.94
C ALA A 294 32.21 9.20 -14.65
N ALA A 295 32.41 10.52 -14.58
CA ALA A 295 32.06 11.34 -13.42
C ALA A 295 30.55 11.60 -13.28
N GLN A 296 29.76 11.46 -14.35
CA GLN A 296 28.29 11.62 -14.31
C GLN A 296 27.54 10.34 -13.85
N LEU A 297 28.26 9.21 -13.72
CA LEU A 297 27.67 7.94 -13.31
C LEU A 297 27.62 7.76 -11.79
N HIS A 298 28.49 8.45 -11.05
CA HIS A 298 28.39 8.59 -9.61
C HIS A 298 27.62 9.86 -9.29
N GLY A 299 26.38 9.72 -8.81
CA GLY A 299 25.63 10.85 -8.28
C GLY A 299 26.48 11.60 -7.26
N ASN A 300 26.82 12.86 -7.57
CA ASN A 300 27.43 13.86 -6.71
C ASN A 300 28.26 13.34 -5.52
N GLN A 301 29.46 12.83 -5.77
CA GLN A 301 30.56 12.95 -4.80
C GLN A 301 31.86 13.23 -5.55
N THR A 302 32.34 14.46 -5.43
CA THR A 302 33.69 14.87 -5.82
C THR A 302 34.70 14.11 -4.95
N ILE A 303 35.53 13.28 -5.56
CA ILE A 303 36.81 12.85 -4.97
C ILE A 303 37.91 13.09 -6.01
N ILE A 304 38.85 13.95 -5.62
CA ILE A 304 40.05 14.35 -6.35
C ILE A 304 41.00 13.16 -6.40
N GLY A 305 41.56 12.86 -7.57
CA GLY A 305 42.63 11.86 -7.71
C GLY A 305 43.10 11.72 -9.16
N ASN A 306 44.24 12.34 -9.47
CA ASN A 306 44.95 12.20 -10.74
C ASN A 306 45.40 10.76 -10.97
N TYR A 307 44.93 10.13 -12.05
CA TYR A 307 45.68 9.06 -12.72
C TYR A 307 45.54 9.20 -14.24
N SER A 308 46.65 9.58 -14.88
CA SER A 308 46.88 9.35 -16.31
C SER A 308 47.04 7.85 -16.53
N ILE A 309 46.31 7.29 -17.48
CA ILE A 309 46.65 5.99 -18.06
C ILE A 309 46.67 6.18 -19.57
N TYR A 310 47.88 6.11 -20.12
CA TYR A 310 48.14 5.78 -21.52
C TYR A 310 47.72 4.33 -21.76
N ILE A 311 46.85 4.10 -22.74
CA ILE A 311 47.04 3.36 -24.00
C ILE A 311 45.69 3.39 -24.74
#